data_AF-A0A913ZTN6-F1
#
_entry.id   AF-A0A913ZTN6-F1
#
_cell.length_a   1.000
_cell.length_b   1.000
_cell.length_c   1.000
_cell.angle_alpha   90.00
_cell.angle_beta   90.00
_cell.angle_gamma   90.00
#
_symmetry.space_group_name_H-M   'P 1'
#
loop_
_entity.id
_entity.type
_entity.pdbx_description
1 polymer ?
#
loop_
_entity_poly.entity_id
_entity_poly.type
_entity_poly.pdbx_seq_one_letter_code
_entity_poly.pdbx_strand_id
1 'polypeptide(L)'
;MQFAVEMGFKEESLATNTSINEWKQWKANNCQPNFRQNVQPDPTKSCGPYHPDYARSHPVEPRYNSEVDKGNHDTIGMLVIDRDGNIAGGTTTNGANHKVPGRVGDSPIVGAGCYVDNDVGGAVATGDGDVMMRFLPSSIRIAAVMDD
;
A
#
# COMPACT_ATOMS: atom_id res chain seq x y z
N MET A 1 -4.55 -15.86 5.95
CA MET A 1 -4.54 -15.95 7.42
C MET A 1 -4.51 -17.39 7.89
N GLN A 2 -5.42 -18.25 7.44
CA GLN A 2 -5.46 -19.68 7.79
C GLN A 2 -4.09 -20.37 7.70
N PHE A 3 -3.40 -20.24 6.57
CA PHE A 3 -2.05 -20.77 6.38
C PHE A 3 -1.05 -20.37 7.48
N ALA A 4 -1.06 -19.11 7.94
CA ALA A 4 -0.13 -18.66 8.98
C ALA A 4 -0.44 -19.31 10.34
N VAL A 5 -1.72 -19.45 10.68
CA VAL A 5 -2.14 -20.13 11.91
C VAL A 5 -1.75 -21.61 11.87
N GLU A 6 -1.94 -22.27 10.73
CA GLU A 6 -1.50 -23.66 10.51
C GLU A 6 0.02 -23.82 10.64
N MET A 7 0.78 -22.78 10.31
CA MET A 7 2.24 -22.72 10.50
C MET A 7 2.68 -22.32 11.92
N GLY A 8 1.74 -22.17 12.86
CA GLY A 8 2.03 -21.90 14.28
C GLY A 8 2.10 -20.43 14.69
N PHE A 9 1.76 -19.49 13.80
CA PHE A 9 1.63 -18.09 14.17
C PHE A 9 0.39 -17.85 15.02
N LYS A 10 0.48 -16.93 15.98
CA LYS A 10 -0.64 -16.54 16.84
C LYS A 10 -1.42 -15.40 16.19
N GLU A 11 -2.74 -15.50 16.25
CA GLU A 11 -3.64 -14.41 15.90
C GLU A 11 -3.66 -13.38 17.03
N GLU A 12 -3.40 -12.12 16.70
CA GLU A 12 -3.38 -11.01 17.64
C GLU A 12 -4.02 -9.77 16.99
N SER A 13 -4.63 -8.92 17.81
CA SER A 13 -5.10 -7.61 17.34
C SER A 13 -3.91 -6.67 17.18
N LEU A 14 -3.71 -6.17 15.96
CA LEU A 14 -2.71 -5.14 15.68
C LEU A 14 -3.22 -3.72 15.95
N ALA A 15 -4.50 -3.56 16.29
CA ALA A 15 -5.09 -2.26 16.58
C ALA A 15 -4.60 -1.72 17.92
N THR A 16 -4.08 -0.49 17.90
CA THR A 16 -3.70 0.28 19.08
C THR A 16 -4.79 1.28 19.46
N ASN A 17 -4.78 1.76 20.71
CA ASN A 17 -5.68 2.84 21.13
C ASN A 17 -5.60 4.08 20.22
N THR A 18 -4.38 4.40 19.74
CA THR A 18 -4.15 5.49 18.78
C THR A 18 -4.88 5.23 17.47
N SER A 19 -4.62 4.08 16.81
CA SER A 19 -5.26 3.74 15.53
C SER A 19 -6.80 3.64 15.62
N ILE A 20 -7.32 3.18 16.75
CA ILE A 20 -8.76 3.10 17.01
C ILE A 20 -9.36 4.51 17.12
N ASN A 21 -8.67 5.43 17.81
CA ASN A 21 -9.15 6.80 17.97
C ASN A 21 -9.11 7.56 16.64
N GLU A 22 -8.04 7.41 15.86
CA GLU A 22 -7.93 7.99 14.51
C GLU A 22 -9.05 7.47 13.60
N TRP A 23 -9.31 6.16 13.60
CA TRP A 23 -10.41 5.58 12.83
C TRP A 23 -11.78 6.07 13.28
N LYS A 24 -12.00 6.26 14.59
CA LYS A 24 -13.25 6.84 15.12
C LYS A 24 -13.43 8.28 14.67
N GLN A 25 -12.38 9.08 14.71
CA GLN A 25 -12.41 10.47 14.23
C GLN A 25 -12.69 10.53 12.72
N TRP A 26 -12.02 9.70 11.93
CA TRP A 26 -12.25 9.57 10.50
C TRP A 26 -13.72 9.20 10.19
N LYS A 27 -14.29 8.22 10.91
CA LYS A 27 -15.70 7.86 10.78
C LYS A 27 -16.65 8.99 11.15
N ALA A 28 -16.37 9.70 12.24
CA ALA A 28 -17.16 10.85 12.66
C ALA A 28 -17.10 12.00 11.63
N ASN A 29 -16.00 12.08 10.88
CA ASN A 29 -15.80 13.03 9.78
C ASN A 29 -16.28 12.49 8.41
N ASN A 30 -17.42 11.77 8.38
CA ASN A 30 -18.01 11.21 7.16
C ASN A 30 -17.02 10.39 6.31
N CYS A 31 -16.10 9.68 6.97
CA CYS A 31 -15.07 8.89 6.32
C CYS A 31 -14.18 9.73 5.37
N GLN A 32 -13.81 10.95 5.76
CA GLN A 32 -12.89 11.80 5.00
C GLN A 32 -11.49 11.87 5.65
N PRO A 33 -10.41 11.81 4.84
CA PRO A 33 -10.40 11.62 3.38
C PRO A 33 -10.71 10.16 2.99
N ASN A 34 -11.15 9.90 1.75
CA ASN A 34 -11.26 8.55 1.21
C ASN A 34 -10.97 8.46 -0.30
N PHE A 35 -10.82 7.22 -0.77
CA PHE A 35 -10.47 6.87 -2.15
C PHE A 35 -11.68 6.52 -3.03
N ARG A 36 -12.92 6.74 -2.57
CA ARG A 36 -14.13 6.33 -3.30
C ARG A 36 -14.48 7.38 -4.36
N GLN A 37 -14.51 6.95 -5.61
CA GLN A 37 -14.87 7.78 -6.76
C GLN A 37 -15.98 7.09 -7.56
N ASN A 38 -16.81 7.89 -8.23
CA ASN A 38 -17.88 7.40 -9.12
C ASN A 38 -18.84 6.42 -8.43
N VAL A 39 -19.19 6.70 -7.17
CA VAL A 39 -20.15 5.93 -6.38
C VAL A 39 -21.27 6.82 -5.82
N GLN A 40 -22.38 6.17 -5.50
CA GLN A 40 -23.47 6.71 -4.69
C GLN A 40 -23.57 5.93 -3.36
N PRO A 41 -24.11 6.51 -2.28
CA PRO A 41 -24.35 7.95 -2.10
C PRO A 41 -23.03 8.75 -2.17
N ASP A 42 -23.13 10.07 -2.27
CA ASP A 42 -21.97 10.99 -2.37
C ASP A 42 -20.88 10.64 -1.32
N PRO A 43 -19.69 10.18 -1.76
CA PRO A 43 -18.64 9.70 -0.88
C PRO A 43 -18.01 10.80 -0.02
N THR A 44 -18.31 12.07 -0.27
CA THR A 44 -17.89 13.19 0.59
C THR A 44 -18.82 13.42 1.79
N LYS A 45 -19.99 12.78 1.81
CA LYS A 45 -21.07 13.02 2.79
C LYS A 45 -21.54 11.77 3.53
N SER A 46 -21.15 10.59 3.08
CA SER A 46 -21.58 9.31 3.66
C SER A 46 -20.41 8.34 3.66
N CYS A 47 -20.40 7.40 4.60
CA CYS A 47 -19.45 6.29 4.66
C CYS A 47 -19.90 5.07 3.83
N GLY A 48 -20.98 5.19 3.05
CA GLY A 48 -21.59 4.09 2.31
C GLY A 48 -22.71 3.37 3.08
N PRO A 49 -23.09 2.14 2.71
CA PRO A 49 -22.48 1.32 1.65
C PRO A 49 -22.54 2.01 0.28
N TYR A 50 -21.48 1.82 -0.51
CA TYR A 50 -21.35 2.44 -1.82
C TYR A 50 -21.77 1.48 -2.92
N HIS A 51 -22.36 2.02 -3.97
CA HIS A 51 -22.69 1.32 -5.21
C HIS A 51 -22.26 2.18 -6.41
N PRO A 52 -21.93 1.58 -7.56
CA PRO A 52 -21.45 2.34 -8.71
C PRO A 52 -22.49 3.36 -9.19
N ASP A 53 -22.03 4.56 -9.50
CA ASP A 53 -22.86 5.58 -10.14
C ASP A 53 -22.78 5.46 -11.66
N TYR A 54 -23.66 4.62 -12.23
CA TYR A 54 -23.71 4.41 -13.68
C TYR A 54 -24.24 5.62 -14.47
N ALA A 55 -24.86 6.60 -13.79
CA ALA A 55 -25.43 7.77 -14.45
C ALA A 55 -24.39 8.87 -14.74
N ARG A 56 -23.22 8.84 -14.07
CA ARG A 56 -22.11 9.74 -14.38
C ARG A 56 -21.30 9.19 -15.55
N SER A 57 -21.56 9.71 -16.74
CA SER A 57 -20.83 9.39 -17.98
C SER A 57 -19.44 10.04 -18.09
N HIS A 58 -19.08 10.90 -17.14
CA HIS A 58 -17.80 11.61 -17.13
C HIS A 58 -17.03 11.25 -15.85
N PRO A 59 -15.76 10.81 -15.96
CA PRO A 59 -14.92 10.68 -14.78
C PRO A 59 -14.85 12.05 -14.11
N VAL A 60 -15.25 12.12 -12.84
CA VAL A 60 -14.92 13.29 -12.03
C VAL A 60 -13.39 13.34 -11.99
N GLU A 61 -12.80 14.45 -12.47
CA GLU A 61 -11.38 14.76 -12.28
C GLU A 61 -10.97 14.30 -10.89
N PRO A 62 -9.93 13.46 -10.74
CA PRO A 62 -9.56 12.92 -9.45
C PRO A 62 -9.33 14.11 -8.51
N ARG A 63 -10.19 14.24 -7.50
CA ARG A 63 -9.95 15.15 -6.37
C ARG A 63 -8.83 14.53 -5.55
N TYR A 64 -7.62 14.60 -6.11
CA TYR A 64 -6.42 14.07 -5.50
C TYR A 64 -5.98 15.07 -4.45
N ASN A 65 -6.29 14.78 -3.19
CA ASN A 65 -5.61 15.43 -2.08
C ASN A 65 -5.45 14.52 -0.85
N SER A 66 -5.53 13.20 -1.05
CA SER A 66 -4.96 12.24 -0.11
C SER A 66 -3.59 11.86 -0.64
N GLU A 67 -2.67 12.82 -0.66
CA GLU A 67 -1.28 12.58 -1.06
C GLU A 67 -0.72 11.52 -0.12
N VAL A 68 -0.39 10.33 -0.63
CA VAL A 68 0.35 9.35 0.15
C VAL A 68 1.71 9.97 0.49
N ASP A 69 1.90 10.34 1.74
CA ASP A 69 3.03 11.11 2.25
C ASP A 69 3.64 10.46 3.49
N LYS A 70 4.75 11.02 3.97
CA LYS A 70 5.49 10.47 5.13
C LYS A 70 4.64 10.33 6.40
N GLY A 71 3.50 11.01 6.50
CA GLY A 71 2.61 10.98 7.67
C GLY A 71 1.42 10.04 7.53
N ASN A 72 1.22 9.37 6.39
CA ASN A 72 0.00 8.58 6.16
C ASN A 72 0.20 7.21 5.47
N HIS A 73 1.46 6.76 5.35
CA HIS A 73 1.78 5.38 5.06
C HIS A 73 3.03 4.94 5.83
N ASP A 74 3.00 3.72 6.38
CA ASP A 74 4.14 3.13 7.07
C ASP A 74 4.66 1.97 6.24
N THR A 75 5.70 2.23 5.44
CA THR A 75 6.37 1.19 4.65
C THR A 75 7.84 1.15 5.02
N ILE A 76 8.32 -0.04 5.38
CA ILE A 76 9.74 -0.31 5.58
C ILE A 76 10.20 -1.33 4.53
N GLY A 77 11.29 -1.00 3.85
CA GLY A 77 12.04 -1.89 2.98
C GLY A 77 13.43 -2.11 3.56
N MET A 78 13.93 -3.35 3.48
CA MET A 78 15.25 -3.71 3.97
C MET A 78 15.96 -4.61 2.97
N LEU A 79 17.25 -4.35 2.79
CA LEU A 79 18.19 -5.22 2.09
C LEU A 79 19.29 -5.63 3.06
N VAL A 80 19.69 -6.89 2.99
CA VAL A 80 20.77 -7.46 3.80
C VAL A 80 21.71 -8.19 2.87
N ILE A 81 23.02 -8.05 3.12
CA ILE A 81 24.07 -8.80 2.44
C ILE A 81 24.80 -9.61 3.51
N ASP A 82 24.88 -10.92 3.33
CA ASP A 82 25.60 -11.80 4.25
C ASP A 82 27.11 -11.84 3.97
N ARG A 83 27.85 -12.67 4.71
CA ARG A 83 29.31 -12.78 4.58
C ARG A 83 29.77 -13.48 3.30
N ASP A 84 28.90 -14.29 2.71
CA ASP A 84 29.17 -15.02 1.48
C ASP A 84 28.79 -14.18 0.24
N GLY A 85 28.25 -12.98 0.46
CA GLY A 85 27.83 -12.06 -0.58
C GLY A 85 26.39 -12.28 -1.04
N ASN A 86 25.61 -13.15 -0.37
CA ASN A 86 24.21 -13.34 -0.75
C ASN A 86 23.36 -12.16 -0.30
N ILE A 87 22.45 -11.74 -1.17
CA ILE A 87 21.54 -10.64 -0.94
C ILE A 87 20.15 -11.18 -0.60
N ALA A 88 19.55 -10.64 0.44
CA ALA A 88 18.15 -10.86 0.77
C ALA A 88 17.44 -9.52 0.95
N GLY A 89 16.15 -9.47 0.64
CA GLY A 89 15.36 -8.25 0.72
C GLY A 89 13.92 -8.51 1.07
N GLY A 90 13.29 -7.54 1.71
CA GLY A 90 11.88 -7.60 2.04
C GLY A 90 11.29 -6.23 2.31
N THR A 91 10.00 -6.09 2.02
CA THR A 91 9.21 -4.87 2.26
C THR A 91 7.94 -5.24 2.98
N THR A 92 7.57 -4.46 4.00
CA THR A 92 6.32 -4.64 4.76
C THR A 92 5.64 -3.31 5.03
N THR A 93 4.30 -3.32 5.08
CA THR A 93 3.47 -2.13 5.25
C THR A 93 2.09 -2.46 5.81
N ASN A 94 1.47 -1.50 6.50
CA ASN A 94 0.02 -1.48 6.76
C ASN A 94 -0.78 -0.90 5.58
N GLY A 95 -0.11 -0.32 4.58
CA GLY A 95 -0.67 0.36 3.40
C GLY A 95 -1.15 1.78 3.70
N ALA A 96 -1.78 2.42 2.71
CA ALA A 96 -2.31 3.77 2.89
C ALA A 96 -3.41 3.82 3.97
N ASN A 97 -3.40 4.88 4.78
CA ASN A 97 -4.43 5.13 5.79
C ASN A 97 -5.83 5.18 5.18
N HIS A 98 -6.82 4.60 5.86
CA HIS A 98 -8.23 4.57 5.44
C HIS A 98 -8.48 3.98 4.04
N LYS A 99 -7.56 3.13 3.55
CA LYS A 99 -7.69 2.43 2.26
C LYS A 99 -9.01 1.66 2.16
N VAL A 100 -9.48 1.49 0.92
CA VAL A 100 -10.61 0.61 0.62
C VAL A 100 -10.29 -0.80 1.13
N PRO A 101 -11.21 -1.47 1.84
CA PRO A 101 -11.00 -2.85 2.28
C PRO A 101 -10.63 -3.76 1.10
N GLY A 102 -9.53 -4.51 1.24
CA GLY A 102 -8.99 -5.35 0.19
C GLY A 102 -7.98 -4.67 -0.76
N ARG A 103 -7.72 -3.36 -0.63
CA ARG A 103 -6.68 -2.68 -1.43
C ARG A 103 -5.29 -3.23 -1.12
N VAL A 104 -4.57 -3.58 -2.18
CA VAL A 104 -3.17 -4.03 -2.16
C VAL A 104 -2.29 -2.93 -2.79
N GLY A 105 -1.15 -2.64 -2.16
CA GLY A 105 -0.13 -1.72 -2.68
C GLY A 105 1.07 -2.46 -3.27
N ASP A 106 2.20 -1.78 -3.40
CA ASP A 106 3.44 -2.27 -4.01
C ASP A 106 4.23 -3.24 -3.15
N SER A 107 4.20 -3.10 -1.82
CA SER A 107 5.07 -3.86 -0.91
C SER A 107 5.04 -5.39 -1.09
N PRO A 108 3.88 -6.06 -1.30
CA PRO A 108 3.84 -7.50 -1.54
C PRO A 108 4.07 -7.90 -3.01
N ILE A 109 4.33 -6.96 -3.92
CA ILE A 109 4.50 -7.21 -5.35
C ILE A 109 5.99 -7.20 -5.70
N VAL A 110 6.51 -8.35 -6.13
CA VAL A 110 7.89 -8.51 -6.58
C VAL A 110 8.17 -7.57 -7.76
N GLY A 111 9.32 -6.89 -7.72
CA GLY A 111 9.68 -5.87 -8.72
C GLY A 111 9.12 -4.48 -8.42
N ALA A 112 8.02 -4.37 -7.68
CA ALA A 112 7.50 -3.09 -7.22
C ALA A 112 8.12 -2.70 -5.87
N GLY A 113 7.75 -3.41 -4.80
CA GLY A 113 8.18 -3.06 -3.44
C GLY A 113 9.58 -3.58 -3.08
N CYS A 114 9.98 -4.72 -3.64
CA CYS A 114 11.29 -5.35 -3.42
C CYS A 114 11.68 -6.19 -4.65
N TYR A 115 12.94 -6.12 -5.03
CA TYR A 115 13.56 -7.01 -6.02
C TYR A 115 15.02 -7.25 -5.63
N VAL A 116 15.45 -8.51 -5.74
CA VAL A 116 16.81 -8.93 -5.45
C VAL A 116 17.26 -9.90 -6.52
N ASP A 117 18.43 -9.62 -7.07
CA ASP A 117 19.18 -10.50 -7.95
C ASP A 117 20.59 -10.65 -7.37
N ASN A 118 20.99 -11.86 -7.02
CA ASN A 118 22.25 -12.09 -6.31
C ASN A 118 23.48 -11.78 -7.17
N ASP A 119 23.33 -11.85 -8.49
CA ASP A 119 24.41 -11.60 -9.44
C ASP A 119 24.58 -10.11 -9.75
N VAL A 120 23.63 -9.26 -9.29
CA VAL A 120 23.58 -7.83 -9.66
C VAL A 120 23.39 -6.91 -8.45
N GLY A 121 22.38 -7.14 -7.63
CA GLY A 121 22.05 -6.27 -6.51
C GLY A 121 20.62 -6.40 -5.99
N GLY A 122 20.25 -5.56 -5.03
CA GLY A 122 18.90 -5.47 -4.49
C GLY A 122 18.37 -4.04 -4.46
N ALA A 123 17.05 -3.88 -4.60
CA ALA A 123 16.35 -2.60 -4.52
C ALA A 123 15.00 -2.76 -3.78
N VAL A 124 14.69 -1.80 -2.91
CA VAL A 124 13.40 -1.69 -2.20
C VAL A 124 12.76 -0.33 -2.43
N ALA A 125 11.44 -0.28 -2.42
CA ALA A 125 10.66 0.93 -2.66
C ALA A 125 9.70 1.26 -1.50
N THR A 126 9.31 2.53 -1.44
CA THR A 126 8.31 3.09 -0.52
C THR A 126 7.63 4.28 -1.19
N GLY A 127 6.41 4.61 -0.76
CA GLY A 127 5.63 5.74 -1.28
C GLY A 127 4.22 5.35 -1.69
N ASP A 128 3.68 6.02 -2.71
CA ASP A 128 2.36 5.68 -3.24
C ASP A 128 2.36 4.35 -4.00
N GLY A 129 1.86 3.31 -3.33
CA GLY A 129 1.77 1.98 -3.92
C GLY A 129 1.04 1.91 -5.27
N ASP A 130 0.05 2.78 -5.53
CA ASP A 130 -0.65 2.79 -6.83
C ASP A 130 0.22 3.33 -7.97
N VAL A 131 1.18 4.20 -7.64
CA VAL A 131 2.21 4.68 -8.57
C VAL A 131 3.33 3.65 -8.69
N MET A 132 3.84 3.13 -7.57
CA MET A 132 4.98 2.19 -7.57
C MET A 132 4.66 0.91 -8.35
N MET A 133 3.45 0.35 -8.21
CA MET A 133 3.04 -0.84 -8.96
C MET A 133 2.99 -0.63 -10.48
N ARG A 134 2.77 0.61 -10.96
CA ARG A 134 2.72 0.90 -12.41
C ARG A 134 4.09 0.82 -13.08
N PHE A 135 5.14 1.14 -12.33
CA PHE A 135 6.48 1.31 -12.88
C PHE A 135 7.46 0.25 -12.43
N LEU A 136 7.14 -0.58 -11.43
CA LEU A 136 8.03 -1.62 -10.91
C LEU A 136 9.45 -1.08 -10.61
N PRO A 137 9.58 -0.04 -9.77
CA PRO A 137 10.83 0.70 -9.61
C PRO A 137 11.98 -0.16 -9.09
N SER A 138 11.70 -1.15 -8.22
CA SER A 138 12.75 -2.04 -7.71
C SER A 138 13.36 -2.90 -8.81
N SER A 139 12.55 -3.52 -9.69
CA SER A 139 13.12 -4.32 -10.79
C SER A 139 13.77 -3.46 -11.86
N ILE A 140 13.18 -2.31 -12.22
CA ILE A 140 13.80 -1.39 -13.18
C ILE A 140 15.16 -0.92 -12.66
N ARG A 141 15.28 -0.63 -11.36
CA ARG A 141 16.55 -0.20 -10.80
C ARG A 141 17.64 -1.26 -10.93
N ILE A 142 17.30 -2.53 -10.77
CA ILE A 142 18.25 -3.64 -10.92
C ILE A 142 18.58 -3.88 -12.40
N ALA A 143 17.60 -3.83 -13.29
CA ALA A 143 17.85 -3.95 -14.73
C ALA A 143 18.78 -2.84 -15.25
N ALA A 144 18.59 -1.59 -14.80
CA ALA A 144 19.45 -0.48 -15.21
C ALA A 144 20.92 -0.63 -14.78
N VAL A 145 21.21 -1.42 -13.74
CA VAL A 145 22.59 -1.72 -13.31
C VAL A 145 23.23 -2.80 -14.19
N MET A 146 22.43 -3.63 -14.88
CA MET A 146 22.93 -4.64 -15.82
C MET A 146 23.36 -4.06 -17.17
N ASP A 147 22.85 -2.87 -17.52
CA ASP A 147 23.10 -2.22 -18.81
C ASP A 147 24.37 -1.32 -18.81
N ASP A 148 25.04 -1.17 -17.65
CA ASP A 148 26.29 -0.41 -17.47
C ASP A 148 27.54 -1.30 -17.57
#